data_AF-A0A4Q3WPM1-F1
#
_entry.id   AF-A0A4Q3WPM1-F1
#
_cell.length_a   1.000
_cell.length_b   1.000
_cell.length_c   1.000
_cell.angle_alpha   90.00
_cell.angle_beta   90.00
_cell.angle_gamma   90.00
#
_symmetry.space_group_name_H-M   'P 1'
#
loop_
_entity.id
_entity.type
_entity.pdbx_description
1 polymer ?
#
loop_
_entity_poly.entity_id
_entity_poly.type
_entity_poly.pdbx_seq_one_letter_code
_entity_poly.pdbx_strand_id
1 'polypeptide(L)'
;MNSLRKVLGGGKHKPIITTSHFKVEKGWAYISGGFEYENGAPLEEKFQNGSGTNFSALLRREGKTWRVKRRLYHGDVVAPDFMRDFPQAPRAIFR
;
A
#
# COMPACT_ATOMS: atom_id res chain seq x y z
N MET A 1 -15.29 8.62 14.10
CA MET A 1 -15.94 7.63 13.20
C MET A 1 -15.52 7.89 11.75
N ASN A 2 -14.99 6.85 11.09
CA ASN A 2 -15.02 6.61 9.64
C ASN A 2 -14.30 7.57 8.66
N SER A 3 -12.96 7.52 8.57
CA SER A 3 -12.26 8.04 7.39
C SER A 3 -12.40 7.12 6.16
N LEU A 4 -12.71 5.83 6.35
CA LEU A 4 -12.96 4.88 5.25
C LEU A 4 -14.26 5.15 4.47
N ARG A 5 -15.30 5.74 5.09
CA ARG A 5 -16.57 6.03 4.39
C ARG A 5 -16.50 7.24 3.46
N LYS A 6 -15.56 8.16 3.67
CA LYS A 6 -15.41 9.36 2.83
C LYS A 6 -14.56 9.09 1.57
N VAL A 7 -13.83 7.97 1.55
CA VAL A 7 -12.99 7.49 0.43
C VAL A 7 -13.82 6.72 -0.61
N LEU A 8 -14.98 6.16 -0.24
CA LEU A 8 -15.95 5.56 -1.18
C LEU A 8 -16.83 6.63 -1.84
N GLY A 9 -16.23 7.76 -2.21
CA GLY A 9 -16.92 8.96 -2.69
C GLY A 9 -17.90 8.67 -3.83
N GLY A 10 -18.95 9.49 -3.89
CA GLY A 10 -19.94 9.54 -4.98
C GLY A 10 -19.37 10.04 -6.32
N GLY A 11 -18.21 9.52 -6.73
CA GLY A 11 -17.76 9.52 -8.12
C GLY A 11 -18.28 8.26 -8.82
N LYS A 12 -18.59 8.36 -10.11
CA LYS A 12 -19.23 7.28 -10.90
C LYS A 12 -18.44 5.97 -11.00
N HIS A 13 -17.20 5.91 -10.51
CA HIS A 13 -16.34 4.74 -10.60
C HIS A 13 -15.66 4.45 -9.25
N LYS A 14 -15.77 3.21 -8.77
CA LYS A 14 -15.10 2.76 -7.55
C LYS A 14 -13.66 2.39 -7.90
N PRO A 15 -12.65 2.86 -7.14
CA PRO A 15 -11.27 2.46 -7.35
C PRO A 15 -11.12 0.94 -7.13
N ILE A 16 -10.50 0.26 -8.09
CA ILE A 16 -10.00 -1.11 -7.94
C ILE A 16 -8.57 -1.04 -7.44
N ILE A 17 -8.28 -1.79 -6.38
CA ILE A 17 -6.92 -1.94 -5.85
C ILE A 17 -6.32 -3.18 -6.49
N THR A 18 -5.32 -3.02 -7.35
CA THR A 18 -4.56 -4.12 -7.94
C THR A 18 -3.33 -4.39 -7.09
N THR A 19 -3.06 -5.65 -6.76
CA THR A 19 -1.87 -6.03 -5.98
C THR A 19 -0.82 -6.60 -6.93
N SER A 20 0.31 -5.92 -7.05
CA SER A 20 1.42 -6.36 -7.91
C SER A 20 2.43 -7.20 -7.14
N HIS A 21 2.55 -6.97 -5.84
CA HIS A 21 3.45 -7.73 -4.97
C HIS A 21 2.84 -7.93 -3.60
N PHE A 22 2.92 -9.16 -3.10
CA PHE A 22 2.55 -9.48 -1.72
C PHE A 22 3.44 -10.61 -1.20
N LYS A 23 4.19 -10.31 -0.13
CA LYS A 23 5.09 -11.30 0.48
C LYS A 23 5.13 -11.15 2.00
N VAL A 24 5.14 -12.29 2.68
CA VAL A 24 5.12 -12.37 4.14
C VAL A 24 6.25 -13.26 4.61
N GLU A 25 7.06 -12.78 5.55
CA GLU A 25 8.12 -13.57 6.15
C GLU A 25 8.42 -13.12 7.58
N LYS A 26 8.62 -14.08 8.50
CA LYS A 26 9.06 -13.84 9.89
C LYS A 26 8.26 -12.73 10.60
N GLY A 27 6.95 -12.67 10.35
CA GLY A 27 6.04 -11.67 10.94
C GLY A 27 6.12 -10.28 10.31
N TRP A 28 6.76 -10.11 9.15
CA TRP A 28 6.69 -8.91 8.33
C TRP A 28 5.91 -9.22 7.05
N ALA A 29 5.21 -8.22 6.53
CA ALA A 29 4.55 -8.30 5.25
C ALA A 29 4.83 -7.04 4.45
N TYR A 30 5.13 -7.21 3.16
CA TYR A 30 5.24 -6.12 2.21
C TYR A 30 4.19 -6.32 1.13
N ILE A 31 3.46 -5.24 0.83
CA ILE A 31 2.46 -5.20 -0.22
C ILE A 31 2.70 -3.97 -1.10
N SER A 32 2.61 -4.13 -2.40
CA SER A 32 2.58 -3.02 -3.35
C SER A 32 1.60 -3.30 -4.48
N GLY A 33 1.16 -2.24 -5.13
CA GLY A 33 0.08 -2.32 -6.10
C GLY A 33 -0.31 -0.96 -6.68
N GLY A 34 -1.39 -0.98 -7.46
CA GLY A 34 -1.95 0.16 -8.16
C GLY A 34 -3.39 0.47 -7.78
N PHE A 35 -3.83 1.65 -8.19
CA PHE A 35 -5.23 2.05 -8.24
C PHE A 35 -5.64 2.18 -9.70
N GLU A 36 -6.70 1.48 -10.08
CA GLU A 36 -7.22 1.44 -11.44
C GLU A 36 -8.74 1.67 -11.44
N TYR A 37 -9.26 2.22 -12.53
CA TYR A 37 -10.69 2.22 -12.83
C TYR A 37 -11.15 0.82 -13.27
N GLU A 38 -12.46 0.58 -13.31
CA GLU A 38 -13.03 -0.70 -13.79
C GLU A 38 -12.62 -1.06 -15.23
N ASN A 39 -12.24 -0.07 -16.04
CA ASN A 39 -11.75 -0.27 -17.41
C ASN A 39 -10.22 -0.48 -17.49
N GLY A 40 -9.53 -0.63 -16.36
CA GLY A 40 -8.08 -0.83 -16.30
C GLY A 40 -7.24 0.44 -16.52
N ALA A 41 -7.87 1.61 -16.67
CA ALA A 41 -7.12 2.86 -16.75
C ALA A 41 -6.53 3.22 -15.37
N PRO A 42 -5.29 3.75 -15.31
CA PRO A 42 -4.68 4.16 -14.05
C PRO A 42 -5.48 5.28 -13.41
N LEU A 43 -5.67 5.19 -12.09
CA LEU A 43 -6.42 6.15 -11.29
C LEU A 43 -5.47 6.79 -10.28
N GLU A 44 -5.33 8.11 -10.35
CA GLU A 44 -4.56 8.85 -9.34
C GLU A 44 -5.45 9.14 -8.13
N GLU A 45 -5.17 8.47 -7.02
CA GLU A 45 -5.91 8.65 -5.77
C GLU A 45 -5.28 9.74 -4.91
N LYS A 46 -6.12 10.57 -4.27
CA LYS A 46 -5.68 11.63 -3.33
C LYS A 46 -5.91 11.19 -1.89
N PHE A 47 -4.83 11.04 -1.13
CA PHE A 47 -4.84 10.70 0.30
C PHE A 47 -4.44 11.91 1.15
N GLN A 48 -4.70 11.84 2.46
CA GLN A 48 -4.29 12.90 3.40
C GLN A 48 -2.78 13.21 3.37
N ASN A 49 -1.96 12.24 2.98
CA ASN A 49 -0.49 12.33 3.01
C ASN A 49 0.15 12.16 1.61
N GLY A 50 -0.56 12.51 0.52
CA GLY A 50 -0.03 12.46 -0.85
C GLY A 50 -1.05 11.96 -1.88
N SER A 51 -0.70 12.03 -3.15
CA SER A 51 -1.45 11.39 -4.24
C SER A 51 -0.56 10.44 -5.03
N GLY A 52 -1.17 9.42 -5.63
CA GLY A 52 -0.44 8.49 -6.47
C GLY A 52 -1.35 7.47 -7.15
N THR A 53 -0.86 6.93 -8.25
CA THR A 53 -1.47 5.80 -8.97
C THR A 53 -1.06 4.46 -8.38
N ASN A 54 0.02 4.43 -7.58
CA ASN A 54 0.56 3.24 -6.95
C ASN A 54 0.67 3.41 -5.43
N PHE A 55 0.71 2.29 -4.74
CA PHE A 55 0.96 2.24 -3.31
C PHE A 55 1.97 1.16 -2.94
N SER A 56 2.60 1.36 -1.78
CA SER A 56 3.33 0.31 -1.09
C SER A 56 3.15 0.46 0.42
N ALA A 57 3.11 -0.68 1.12
CA ALA A 57 2.97 -0.70 2.57
C ALA A 57 3.82 -1.83 3.18
N LEU A 58 4.43 -1.50 4.30
CA LEU A 58 5.12 -2.45 5.16
C LEU A 58 4.29 -2.66 6.44
N LEU A 59 4.05 -3.91 6.78
CA LEU A 59 3.31 -4.32 7.96
C LEU A 59 4.17 -5.21 8.85
N ARG A 60 3.96 -5.09 10.17
CA ARG A 60 4.55 -5.96 11.19
C ARG A 60 3.45 -6.61 11.98
N ARG A 61 3.57 -7.92 12.18
CA ARG A 61 2.70 -8.68 13.07
C ARG A 61 3.07 -8.35 14.51
N GLU A 62 2.10 -7.82 15.25
CA GLU A 62 2.18 -7.54 16.68
C GLU A 62 1.10 -8.37 17.37
N GLY A 63 1.54 -9.48 17.99
CA GLY A 63 0.65 -10.51 18.51
C GLY A 63 -0.20 -11.15 17.41
N LYS A 64 -1.52 -11.03 17.55
CA LYS A 64 -2.51 -11.55 16.57
C LYS A 64 -2.88 -10.54 15.48
N THR A 65 -2.37 -9.31 15.54
CA THR A 65 -2.77 -8.23 14.63
C THR A 65 -1.64 -7.79 13.71
N TRP A 66 -1.99 -7.39 12.49
CA TRP A 66 -1.05 -6.71 11.59
C TRP A 66 -1.15 -5.21 11.81
N ARG A 67 -0.01 -4.56 12.06
CA ARG A 67 0.10 -3.11 12.16
C ARG A 67 0.85 -2.58 10.95
N VAL A 68 0.30 -1.55 10.32
CA VAL A 68 0.98 -0.81 9.25
C VAL A 68 2.10 -0.01 9.90
N LYS A 69 3.34 -0.29 9.49
CA LYS A 69 4.53 0.44 9.95
C LYS A 69 4.78 1.68 9.12
N ARG A 70 4.60 1.56 7.80
CA ARG A 70 4.62 2.69 6.89
C ARG A 70 3.83 2.38 5.63
N ARG A 71 3.27 3.42 5.04
CA ARG A 71 2.60 3.40 3.75
C ARG A 71 3.12 4.57 2.91
N LEU A 72 3.35 4.32 1.63
CA LEU A 72 3.77 5.30 0.65
C LEU A 72 2.79 5.28 -0.52
N TYR A 73 2.41 6.45 -1.02
CA TYR A 73 1.55 6.65 -2.19
C TYR A 73 2.31 7.53 -3.18
N HIS A 74 3.01 6.91 -4.13
CA HIS A 74 3.91 7.60 -5.07
C HIS A 74 3.96 6.79 -6.37
N GLY A 75 4.32 7.45 -7.48
CA GLY A 75 4.47 6.82 -8.79
C GLY A 75 5.46 5.63 -8.81
N ASP A 76 6.46 5.64 -7.93
CA ASP A 76 7.46 4.58 -7.83
C ASP A 76 7.35 3.76 -6.52
N VAL A 77 7.47 2.45 -6.67
CA VAL A 77 7.45 1.46 -5.58
C VAL A 77 8.81 1.47 -4.87
N VAL A 78 8.90 2.12 -3.72
CA VAL A 78 10.18 2.36 -3.02
C VAL A 78 10.53 1.27 -2.01
N ALA A 79 10.73 0.03 -2.47
CA ALA A 79 11.33 -1.03 -1.66
C ALA A 79 12.65 -0.62 -0.95
N PRO A 80 13.56 0.15 -1.59
CA PRO A 80 14.79 0.62 -0.94
C PRO A 80 14.55 1.49 0.31
N ASP A 81 13.53 2.35 0.32
CA ASP A 81 13.24 3.21 1.48
C ASP A 81 12.77 2.38 2.68
N PHE A 82 11.95 1.35 2.45
CA PHE A 82 11.56 0.43 3.52
C PHE A 82 12.76 -0.37 4.05
N MET A 83 13.68 -0.80 3.18
CA MET A 83 14.90 -1.50 3.62
C MET A 83 15.81 -0.61 4.47
N ARG A 84 15.93 0.67 4.13
CA ARG A 84 16.71 1.66 4.89
C ARG A 84 16.10 1.94 6.25
N ASP A 85 14.80 2.21 6.27
CA ASP A 85 14.12 2.71 7.48
C ASP A 85 13.63 1.58 8.40
N PHE A 86 13.54 0.35 7.90
CA PHE A 86 13.19 -0.86 8.66
C PHE A 86 14.19 -1.99 8.41
N PRO A 87 15.45 -1.86 8.86
CA PRO A 87 16.49 -2.88 8.67
C PRO A 87 16.15 -4.25 9.29
N GLN A 88 15.23 -4.28 10.25
CA GLN A 88 14.71 -5.50 10.88
C GLN A 88 13.68 -6.27 10.02
N ALA A 89 13.20 -5.69 8.92
CA ALA A 89 12.34 -6.38 7.97
C ALA A 89 13.18 -7.32 7.08
N PRO A 90 12.79 -8.60 6.89
CA PRO A 90 13.53 -9.52 6.04
C PRO A 90 13.62 -9.00 4.61
N ARG A 91 14.83 -8.82 4.08
CA ARG A 91 15.03 -8.29 2.72
C ARG A 91 14.32 -9.08 1.62
N ALA A 92 14.10 -10.37 1.86
CA ALA A 92 13.42 -11.26 0.93
C ALA A 92 11.96 -10.87 0.67
N ILE A 93 11.28 -10.13 1.56
CA ILE A 93 9.88 -9.71 1.33
C ILE A 93 9.74 -8.63 0.25
N PHE A 94 10.83 -7.95 -0.10
CA PHE A 94 10.85 -6.88 -1.10
C PHE A 94 11.32 -7.35 -2.49
N ARG A 95 11.68 -8.63 -2.61
CA ARG A 95 12.11 -9.27 -3.86
C ARG A 95 11.00 -10.09 -4.47
#